data_AF-A0A3D0WYD7-F1
#
_entry.id   AF-A0A3D0WYD7-F1
#
_cell.length_a   1.000
_cell.length_b   1.000
_cell.length_c   1.000
_cell.angle_alpha   90.00
_cell.angle_beta   90.00
_cell.angle_gamma   90.00
#
_symmetry.space_group_name_H-M   'P 1'
#
loop_
_entity.id
_entity.type
_entity.pdbx_description
1 polymer ?
#
loop_
_entity_poly.entity_id
_entity_poly.type
_entity_poly.pdbx_seq_one_letter_code
_entity_poly.pdbx_strand_id
1 'polypeptide(L)' 'EQARKDYDAFEFHRIYQAVHNFCVVDLSNFYLDVLKDRLYVERAGSATRRAAQSAMFLMLDGITRLLAPILAFTSDEIWR' A
#
# COMPACT_ATOMS: atom_id res chain seq x y z
N GLU A 1 -12.42 5.64 0.73
CA GLU A 1 -13.64 6.38 0.36
C GLU A 1 -13.41 7.39 -0.77
N GLN A 2 -12.43 8.28 -0.67
CA GLN A 2 -12.15 9.28 -1.72
C GLN A 2 -11.93 8.64 -3.10
N ALA A 3 -11.11 7.59 -3.19
CA ALA A 3 -10.86 6.89 -4.45
C ALA A 3 -12.14 6.35 -5.12
N ARG A 4 -13.16 5.95 -4.35
CA ARG A 4 -14.45 5.52 -4.91
C ARG A 4 -15.19 6.70 -5.56
N LYS A 5 -15.23 7.84 -4.88
CA LYS A 5 -15.84 9.07 -5.42
C LYS A 5 -15.14 9.52 -6.70
N ASP A 6 -13.81 9.46 -6.72
CA ASP A 6 -13.02 9.84 -7.89
C ASP A 6 -13.25 8.86 -9.05
N TYR A 7 -13.43 7.56 -8.76
CA TYR A 7 -13.82 6.57 -9.77
C TYR A 7 -15.21 6.85 -10.34
N ASP A 8 -16.20 7.15 -9.49
CA ASP A 8 -17.57 7.47 -9.90
C ASP A 8 -17.64 8.77 -10.73
N ALA A 9 -16.72 9.71 -10.48
CA ALA A 9 -16.58 10.97 -11.23
C ALA A 9 -15.66 10.86 -12.46
N PHE A 10 -15.12 9.67 -12.77
CA PHE A 10 -14.15 9.44 -13.85
C PHE A 10 -12.84 10.27 -13.72
N GLU A 11 -12.47 10.68 -12.51
CA GLU A 11 -11.27 11.47 -12.21
C GLU A 11 -10.04 10.59 -11.90
N PHE A 12 -9.69 9.67 -12.81
CA PHE A 12 -8.65 8.64 -12.58
C PHE A 12 -7.27 9.20 -12.19
N HIS A 13 -6.91 10.37 -12.70
CA HIS A 13 -5.64 11.02 -12.40
C HIS A 13 -5.50 11.37 -10.92
N ARG A 14 -6.61 11.70 -10.23
CA ARG A 14 -6.61 12.03 -8.79
C ARG A 14 -6.32 10.80 -7.95
N ILE A 15 -6.87 9.65 -8.34
CA ILE A 15 -6.62 8.36 -7.69
C ILE A 15 -5.15 8.00 -7.79
N TYR A 16 -4.59 8.07 -8.99
CA TYR A 16 -3.16 7.81 -9.21
C TYR A 16 -2.28 8.74 -8.36
N GLN A 17 -2.55 10.05 -8.38
CA GLN A 17 -1.78 11.01 -7.59
C GLN A 17 -1.90 10.76 -6.08
N ALA A 18 -3.11 10.47 -5.59
CA ALA A 18 -3.35 10.20 -4.18
C ALA A 18 -2.60 8.94 -3.71
N VAL A 19 -2.71 7.84 -4.47
CA VAL A 19 -2.01 6.58 -4.17
C VAL A 19 -0.50 6.76 -4.26
N HIS A 20 0.00 7.42 -5.30
CA HIS A 20 1.43 7.71 -5.45
C HIS A 20 1.94 8.55 -4.27
N ASN A 21 1.23 9.60 -3.88
CA ASN A 21 1.60 10.44 -2.75
C ASN A 21 1.62 9.64 -1.43
N PHE A 22 0.62 8.78 -1.20
CA PHE A 22 0.59 7.87 -0.04
C PHE A 22 1.81 6.93 -0.03
N CYS A 23 2.18 6.36 -1.18
CA CYS A 23 3.36 5.50 -1.29
C CYS A 23 4.66 6.24 -0.98
N VAL A 24 4.80 7.49 -1.42
CA VAL A 24 6.03 8.27 -1.21
C VAL A 24 6.10 8.83 0.21
N VAL A 25 5.06 9.52 0.66
CA VAL A 25 5.09 10.31 1.90
C VAL A 25 4.83 9.42 3.11
N ASP A 26 3.74 8.66 3.11
CA ASP A 26 3.33 7.90 4.29
C ASP A 26 4.06 6.57 4.39
N LEU A 27 4.17 5.83 3.28
CA LEU A 27 4.85 4.54 3.26
C LEU A 27 6.38 4.68 3.21
N SER A 28 6.94 5.20 2.13
CA SER A 28 8.40 5.18 1.92
C SER A 28 9.15 6.07 2.91
N ASN A 29 8.76 7.34 3.03
CA ASN A 29 9.51 8.30 3.85
C ASN A 29 9.36 8.09 5.36
N PHE A 30 8.28 7.44 5.80
CA PHE A 30 7.98 7.29 7.22
C PHE A 30 7.77 5.83 7.62
N TYR A 31 6.65 5.23 7.23
CA TYR A 31 6.22 3.95 7.81
C TYR A 31 7.25 2.85 7.57
N LEU A 32 7.66 2.63 6.31
CA LEU A 32 8.60 1.57 5.93
C LEU A 32 10.01 1.83 6.49
N ASP A 33 10.41 3.08 6.66
CA ASP A 33 11.72 3.41 7.23
C ASP A 33 11.78 3.05 8.72
N VAL A 34 10.78 3.49 9.49
CA VAL A 34 10.65 3.17 10.92
C VAL A 34 10.42 1.67 11.16
N LEU A 35 9.73 0.99 10.25
CA LEU A 35 9.38 -0.42 10.42
C LEU A 35 10.57 -1.37 10.22
N LYS A 36 11.68 -0.92 9.62
CA LYS A 36 12.87 -1.74 9.38
C LYS A 36 13.38 -2.42 10.64
N ASP A 37 13.43 -1.70 11.76
CA ASP A 37 13.87 -2.27 13.05
C ASP A 37 13.00 -3.46 13.47
N ARG A 38 11.66 -3.33 13.36
CA ARG A 38 10.74 -4.42 13.69
C ARG A 38 10.83 -5.59 12.71
N LEU A 39 11.13 -5.34 11.45
CA LEU A 39 11.23 -6.40 10.44
C LEU A 39 12.56 -7.15 10.51
N TYR A 40 13.65 -6.43 10.82
CA TYR A 40 15.00 -6.96 10.70
C TYR A 40 15.56 -7.48 12.03
N VAL A 41 15.16 -6.88 13.16
CA VAL A 41 15.72 -7.22 14.48
C VAL A 41 14.84 -8.21 15.23
N GLU A 42 13.52 -8.04 15.16
CA GLU A 42 12.60 -8.87 15.93
C GLU A 42 12.55 -10.32 15.44
N ARG A 43 12.35 -11.24 16.39
CA ARG A 43 12.16 -12.67 16.08
C ARG A 43 10.99 -12.85 15.11
N ALA A 44 11.11 -13.81 14.21
CA ALA A 44 10.11 -14.10 13.18
C ALA A 44 8.69 -14.34 13.72
N GLY A 45 8.59 -14.93 14.92
CA GLY A 45 7.31 -15.19 15.60
C GLY A 45 6.86 -14.09 16.58
N SER A 46 7.57 -12.97 16.68
CA SER A 46 7.18 -11.89 17.60
C SER A 46 5.85 -11.26 17.19
N ALA A 47 5.02 -10.90 18.17
CA ALA A 47 3.74 -10.27 17.92
C ALA A 47 3.89 -8.92 17.19
N THR A 48 4.94 -8.16 17.52
CA THR A 48 5.25 -6.86 16.92
C THR A 48 5.61 -6.98 15.43
N ARG A 49 6.46 -7.95 15.06
CA ARG A 49 6.79 -8.22 13.66
C ARG A 49 5.61 -8.76 12.88
N ARG A 50 4.83 -9.67 13.46
CA ARG A 50 3.63 -10.22 12.82
C ARG A 50 2.58 -9.15 12.57
N ALA A 51 2.34 -8.26 13.54
CA ALA A 51 1.44 -7.13 13.38
C ALA A 51 1.90 -6.18 12.25
N ALA A 52 3.20 -5.88 12.18
CA ALA A 52 3.79 -5.08 11.11
C ALA A 52 3.56 -5.69 9.72
N GLN A 53 3.81 -7.00 9.58
CA GLN A 53 3.59 -7.74 8.35
C GLN A 53 2.11 -7.77 7.96
N SER A 54 1.21 -7.99 8.92
CA SER A 54 -0.24 -7.96 8.67
C SER A 54 -0.71 -6.59 8.17
N ALA A 55 -0.23 -5.50 8.77
CA ALA A 55 -0.56 -4.15 8.32
C ALA A 55 -0.01 -3.87 6.91
N MET A 56 1.25 -4.24 6.63
CA MET A 56 1.83 -4.11 5.28
C MET A 56 1.04 -4.89 4.24
N PHE A 57 0.64 -6.11 4.55
CA PHE A 57 -0.16 -6.94 3.66
C PHE A 57 -1.51 -6.30 3.33
N LEU A 58 -2.24 -5.81 4.34
CA LEU A 58 -3.53 -5.14 4.14
C LEU A 58 -3.40 -3.86 3.31
N MET A 59 -2.33 -3.08 3.52
CA MET A 59 -2.08 -1.88 2.72
C MET A 59 -1.74 -2.22 1.27
N LEU A 60 -0.90 -3.24 1.05
CA LEU A 60 -0.55 -3.70 -0.30
C LEU A 60 -1.78 -4.22 -1.05
N ASP A 61 -2.57 -5.10 -0.43
CA ASP A 61 -3.83 -5.62 -1.02
C ASP A 61 -4.77 -4.47 -1.43
N GLY A 62 -4.96 -3.50 -0.52
CA GLY A 62 -5.79 -2.33 -0.78
C GLY A 62 -5.29 -1.49 -1.95
N ILE A 63 -4.00 -1.15 -1.98
CA ILE A 63 -3.40 -0.33 -3.04
C ILE A 63 -3.45 -1.06 -4.40
N THR A 64 -3.13 -2.35 -4.44
CA THR A 64 -3.16 -3.15 -5.68
C THR A 64 -4.56 -3.17 -6.29
N ARG A 65 -5.60 -3.35 -5.46
CA ARG A 65 -6.99 -3.36 -5.95
C ARG A 65 -7.47 -1.97 -6.37
N LEU A 66 -6.99 -0.91 -5.71
CA LEU A 66 -7.26 0.48 -6.11
C LEU A 66 -6.56 0.85 -7.42
N LEU A 67 -5.40 0.26 -7.72
CA LEU A 67 -4.65 0.55 -8.94
C LEU A 67 -5.00 -0.38 -10.11
N ALA A 68 -5.62 -1.53 -9.88
CA ALA A 68 -5.93 -2.52 -10.91
C ALA A 68 -6.63 -1.94 -12.17
N PRO A 69 -7.60 -1.01 -12.07
CA PRO A 69 -8.21 -0.40 -13.26
C PRO A 69 -7.31 0.57 -14.04
N ILE A 70 -6.19 1.03 -13.46
CA ILE A 70 -5.28 2.02 -14.04
C ILE A 70 -3.97 1.35 -14.50
N LEU A 71 -3.40 0.49 -13.67
CA LEU A 71 -2.13 -0.22 -13.88
C LEU A 71 -2.36 -1.73 -13.88
N ALA A 72 -3.13 -2.22 -14.86
CA ALA A 72 -3.63 -3.60 -14.88
C ALA A 72 -2.50 -4.65 -14.81
N PHE A 73 -1.44 -4.49 -15.62
CA PHE A 73 -0.33 -5.45 -15.65
C PHE A 73 0.47 -5.48 -14.34
N THR A 74 0.88 -4.31 -13.84
CA THR A 74 1.61 -4.22 -12.57
C THR A 74 0.78 -4.74 -11.41
N SER A 75 -0.54 -4.51 -11.41
CA SER A 75 -1.43 -5.01 -10.36
C SER A 75 -1.59 -6.53 -10.44
N ASP A 76 -1.67 -7.11 -11.64
CA ASP A 76 -1.67 -8.58 -11.84
C ASP A 76 -0.35 -9.20 -11.39
N GLU A 77 0.79 -8.58 -11.69
CA GLU A 77 2.11 -9.04 -11.24
C GLU A 77 2.25 -9.03 -9.73
N ILE A 78 1.69 -8.03 -9.03
CA ILE A 78 1.68 -7.98 -7.56
C ILE A 78 0.72 -9.02 -6.96
N TRP A 79 -0.38 -9.33 -7.67
CA TRP A 79 -1.43 -10.23 -7.19
C TRP A 79 -1.04 -11.71 -7.23
N ARG A 80 -0.13 -12.09 -8.14
CA ARG A 80 0.41 -13.45 -8.28
C ARG A 80 1.38 -13.81 -7.16
#